data_AF-A0A9D7ZCY1-F1
#
_entry.id   AF-A0A9D7ZCY1-F1
#
_cell.length_a   1.000
_cell.length_b   1.000
_cell.length_c   1.000
_cell.angle_alpha   90.00
_cell.angle_beta   90.00
_cell.angle_gamma   90.00
#
_symmetry.space_group_name_H-M   'P 1'
#
loop_
_entity.id
_entity.type
_entity.pdbx_description
1 polymer ?
#
loop_
_entity_poly.entity_id
_entity_poly.type
_entity_poly.pdbx_seq_one_letter_code
_entity_poly.pdbx_strand_id
1 'polypeptide(L)'
;MARGMGPLKRLAAWLSDLRLAIVLLLLIALASAVGTGIPQGDPPSSYIDAYADTPWLGLFHGEQVLQLQLDHVYSSGWFLALLAWLGLALILCSWRRQWPALVAARRWIDYRTPRQLSKLAIAESQPCPDPEQGLTQLETVLRASGWQVQRKDQRLAARRGAIGRVGPLLVHTGLVLLMLGAAWGALAGNRLERFLAPGRSLDLLDRDGTSQLTITLDRFAIDRDPAGRTEQFRSALKLQGPNQTLDAEISVNHPLRHRGITIYQADWSLATISLQIGRSP
;
A
#
# COMPACT_ATOMS: atom_id res chain seq x y z
N MET A 1 -5.03 -26.31 -25.99
CA MET A 1 -4.50 -27.46 -25.22
C MET A 1 -5.03 -27.41 -23.77
N ALA A 2 -6.31 -27.71 -23.55
CA ALA A 2 -6.97 -27.56 -22.24
C ALA A 2 -7.70 -28.85 -21.78
N ARG A 3 -7.16 -30.03 -22.10
CA ARG A 3 -7.72 -31.32 -21.64
C ARG A 3 -6.67 -32.00 -20.77
N GLY A 4 -6.78 -31.84 -19.44
CA GLY A 4 -5.92 -32.52 -18.46
C GLY A 4 -5.62 -31.77 -17.15
N MET A 5 -5.98 -30.49 -17.00
CA MET A 5 -5.77 -29.77 -15.74
C MET A 5 -6.91 -30.03 -14.76
N GLY A 6 -6.58 -30.53 -13.56
CA GLY A 6 -7.52 -30.67 -12.44
C GLY A 6 -8.13 -29.32 -12.00
N PRO A 7 -9.25 -29.34 -11.27
CA PRO A 7 -10.06 -28.15 -10.98
C PRO A 7 -9.28 -27.02 -10.29
N LEU A 8 -8.42 -27.34 -9.30
CA LEU A 8 -7.55 -26.34 -8.66
C LEU A 8 -6.59 -25.65 -9.63
N LYS A 9 -6.05 -26.38 -10.62
CA LYS A 9 -5.13 -25.80 -11.60
C LYS A 9 -5.86 -24.83 -12.54
N ARG A 10 -7.12 -25.13 -12.88
CA ARG A 10 -7.99 -24.25 -13.69
C ARG A 10 -8.39 -22.99 -12.92
N LEU A 11 -8.84 -23.14 -11.67
CA LEU A 11 -9.19 -22.01 -10.80
C LEU A 11 -8.01 -21.05 -10.64
N ALA A 12 -6.84 -21.59 -10.30
CA ALA A 12 -5.64 -20.78 -10.15
C ALA A 12 -5.10 -20.23 -11.49
N ALA A 13 -5.50 -20.76 -12.64
CA ALA A 13 -5.15 -20.19 -13.94
C ALA A 13 -6.05 -18.99 -14.25
N TRP A 14 -7.35 -19.11 -13.95
CA TRP A 14 -8.31 -18.01 -14.07
C TRP A 14 -8.00 -16.87 -13.09
N LEU A 15 -7.68 -17.18 -11.82
CA LEU A 15 -7.25 -16.19 -10.83
C LEU A 15 -5.91 -15.50 -11.19
N SER A 16 -5.09 -16.11 -12.05
CA SER A 16 -3.83 -15.52 -12.54
C SER A 16 -3.97 -14.76 -13.86
N ASP A 17 -5.20 -14.57 -14.35
CA ASP A 17 -5.44 -13.89 -15.61
C ASP A 17 -5.18 -12.37 -15.50
N LEU A 18 -4.49 -11.80 -16.49
CA LEU A 18 -4.16 -10.37 -16.49
C LEU A 18 -5.41 -9.50 -16.60
N ARG A 19 -6.44 -9.93 -17.34
CA ARG A 19 -7.67 -9.14 -17.50
C ARG A 19 -8.42 -9.05 -16.19
N LEU A 20 -8.47 -10.16 -15.44
CA LEU A 20 -9.06 -10.16 -14.09
C LEU A 20 -8.34 -9.15 -13.18
N ALA A 21 -7.00 -9.15 -13.17
CA ALA A 21 -6.24 -8.20 -12.37
C ALA A 21 -6.49 -6.74 -12.76
N ILE A 22 -6.58 -6.44 -14.07
CA ILE A 22 -6.90 -5.08 -14.56
C ILE A 22 -8.31 -4.68 -14.12
N VAL A 23 -9.30 -5.58 -14.24
CA VAL A 23 -10.68 -5.31 -13.79
C VAL A 23 -10.71 -5.04 -12.28
N LEU A 24 -10.02 -5.84 -11.47
CA LEU A 24 -9.92 -5.62 -10.02
C LEU A 24 -9.31 -4.24 -9.70
N LEU A 25 -8.24 -3.87 -10.39
CA LEU A 25 -7.59 -2.56 -10.21
C LEU A 25 -8.56 -1.42 -10.53
N LEU A 26 -9.31 -1.52 -11.63
CA LEU A 26 -10.30 -0.51 -12.03
C LEU A 26 -11.46 -0.43 -11.03
N LEU A 27 -11.95 -1.57 -10.53
CA LEU A 27 -12.99 -1.59 -9.50
C LEU A 27 -12.53 -0.93 -8.20
N ILE A 28 -11.31 -1.23 -7.74
CA ILE A 28 -10.72 -0.60 -6.56
C ILE A 28 -10.50 0.90 -6.76
N ALA A 29 -10.07 1.31 -7.95
CA ALA A 29 -9.89 2.71 -8.29
C ALA A 29 -11.23 3.46 -8.30
N LEU A 30 -12.27 2.87 -8.89
CA LEU A 30 -13.62 3.45 -8.91
C LEU A 30 -14.20 3.53 -7.48
N ALA A 31 -14.09 2.46 -6.71
CA ALA A 31 -14.53 2.44 -5.31
C ALA A 31 -13.80 3.51 -4.48
N SER A 32 -12.48 3.64 -4.65
CA SER A 32 -11.69 4.68 -3.99
C SER A 32 -12.13 6.08 -4.41
N ALA A 33 -12.46 6.31 -5.69
CA ALA A 33 -12.94 7.60 -6.17
C ALA A 33 -14.30 7.96 -5.57
N VAL A 34 -15.22 6.98 -5.47
CA VAL A 34 -16.51 7.15 -4.78
C VAL A 34 -16.30 7.46 -3.30
N GLY A 35 -15.46 6.69 -2.61
CA GLY A 35 -15.15 6.90 -1.19
C GLY A 35 -14.50 8.25 -0.90
N THR A 36 -13.70 8.79 -1.82
CA THR A 36 -13.13 10.15 -1.68
C THR A 36 -14.20 11.24 -1.80
N GLY A 37 -15.26 10.99 -2.59
CA GLY A 37 -16.31 11.97 -2.86
C GLY A 37 -17.39 12.04 -1.78
N ILE A 38 -17.39 11.14 -0.81
CA ILE A 38 -18.36 11.07 0.29
C ILE A 38 -17.57 11.19 1.61
N PRO A 39 -17.96 12.08 2.55
CA PRO A 39 -17.35 12.13 3.87
C PRO A 39 -17.30 10.74 4.51
N GLN A 40 -16.21 10.40 5.19
CA GLN A 40 -16.01 9.05 5.74
C GLN A 40 -16.09 9.08 7.27
N GLY A 41 -16.91 8.20 7.87
CA GLY A 41 -16.99 8.00 9.32
C GLY A 41 -17.85 9.00 10.10
N ASP A 42 -18.60 9.89 9.43
CA ASP A 42 -19.57 10.77 10.09
C ASP A 42 -20.75 9.98 10.70
N PRO A 43 -21.52 10.59 11.63
CA PRO A 43 -22.73 9.96 12.16
C PRO A 43 -23.76 9.65 11.07
N PRO A 44 -24.52 8.54 11.15
CA PRO A 44 -25.52 8.16 10.17
C PRO A 44 -26.54 9.25 9.81
N SER A 45 -26.98 10.05 10.80
CA SER A 45 -27.91 11.16 10.59
C SER A 45 -27.36 12.21 9.63
N SER A 46 -26.06 12.49 9.68
CA SER A 46 -25.41 13.49 8.83
C SER A 46 -25.56 13.13 7.35
N TYR A 47 -25.47 11.85 6.99
CA TYR A 47 -25.66 11.40 5.61
C TYR A 47 -27.12 11.43 5.18
N ILE A 48 -28.04 11.04 6.06
CA ILE A 48 -29.48 11.08 5.79
C ILE A 48 -29.91 12.51 5.51
N ASP A 49 -29.48 13.46 6.34
CA ASP A 49 -29.81 14.87 6.19
C ASP A 49 -29.11 15.50 4.97
N ALA A 50 -27.81 15.23 4.78
CA ALA A 50 -27.04 15.80 3.67
C ALA A 50 -27.52 15.35 2.28
N TYR A 51 -28.09 14.14 2.19
CA TYR A 51 -28.53 13.54 0.93
C TYR A 51 -30.04 13.26 0.88
N ALA A 52 -30.83 13.96 1.69
CA ALA A 52 -32.29 13.85 1.69
C ALA A 52 -32.88 14.41 0.38
N ASP A 53 -32.65 15.70 0.13
CA ASP A 53 -33.22 16.42 -1.01
C ASP A 53 -32.35 16.34 -2.27
N THR A 54 -31.04 16.26 -2.09
CA THR A 54 -30.05 16.19 -3.17
C THR A 54 -29.22 14.93 -3.03
N PRO A 55 -29.58 13.82 -3.72
CA PRO A 55 -28.81 12.59 -3.69
C PRO A 55 -27.39 12.82 -4.19
N TRP A 56 -26.43 12.08 -3.64
CA TRP A 56 -25.05 12.13 -4.10
C TRP A 56 -24.97 11.66 -5.57
N LEU A 57 -24.44 12.53 -6.43
CA LEU A 57 -24.46 12.40 -7.91
C LEU A 57 -25.85 12.19 -8.53
N GLY A 58 -26.94 12.50 -7.82
CA GLY A 58 -28.31 12.21 -8.26
C GLY A 58 -28.67 10.72 -8.26
N LEU A 59 -27.84 9.87 -7.64
CA LEU A 59 -28.00 8.41 -7.67
C LEU A 59 -28.24 7.78 -6.29
N PHE A 60 -27.61 8.32 -5.24
CA PHE A 60 -27.59 7.72 -3.91
C PHE A 60 -28.08 8.68 -2.83
N HIS A 61 -29.19 8.34 -2.19
CA HIS A 61 -29.68 8.98 -0.97
C HIS A 61 -28.89 8.50 0.25
N GLY A 62 -29.02 9.20 1.37
CA GLY A 62 -28.26 8.93 2.60
C GLY A 62 -28.42 7.50 3.12
N GLU A 63 -29.62 6.92 3.07
CA GLU A 63 -29.83 5.52 3.47
C GLU A 63 -29.05 4.53 2.60
N GLN A 64 -28.96 4.79 1.30
CA GLN A 64 -28.26 3.92 0.35
C GLN A 64 -26.74 4.04 0.51
N VAL A 65 -26.25 5.25 0.81
CA VAL A 65 -24.85 5.48 1.19
C VAL A 65 -24.48 4.59 2.38
N LEU A 66 -25.33 4.53 3.41
CA LEU A 66 -25.10 3.69 4.60
C LEU A 66 -25.24 2.19 4.30
N GLN A 67 -26.28 1.77 3.57
CA GLN A 67 -26.52 0.35 3.24
C GLN A 67 -25.40 -0.25 2.39
N LEU A 68 -24.85 0.52 1.47
CA LEU A 68 -23.74 0.12 0.60
C LEU A 68 -22.37 0.32 1.26
N GLN A 69 -22.32 0.81 2.51
CA GLN A 69 -21.09 1.11 3.26
C GLN A 69 -20.20 2.15 2.55
N LEU A 70 -20.81 3.08 1.82
CA LEU A 70 -20.10 4.16 1.12
C LEU A 70 -19.61 5.26 2.08
N ASP A 71 -20.15 5.30 3.30
CA ASP A 71 -19.70 6.13 4.42
C ASP A 71 -18.38 5.62 5.05
N HIS A 72 -17.97 4.38 4.76
CA HIS A 72 -16.72 3.80 5.28
C HIS A 72 -16.10 2.81 4.28
N VAL A 73 -15.96 3.23 3.02
CA VAL A 73 -15.49 2.38 1.90
C VAL A 73 -14.19 1.67 2.24
N TYR A 74 -13.20 2.37 2.79
CA TYR A 74 -11.85 1.85 3.01
C TYR A 74 -11.78 0.74 4.08
N SER A 75 -12.76 0.66 4.97
CA SER A 75 -12.90 -0.40 5.97
C SER A 75 -14.05 -1.37 5.69
N SER A 76 -14.83 -1.13 4.64
CA SER A 76 -15.96 -1.98 4.24
C SER A 76 -15.49 -3.38 3.86
N GLY A 77 -16.30 -4.39 4.20
CA GLY A 77 -15.93 -5.80 3.96
C GLY A 77 -15.74 -6.11 2.47
N TRP A 78 -16.54 -5.49 1.60
CA TRP A 78 -16.45 -5.69 0.15
C TRP A 78 -15.18 -5.06 -0.45
N PHE A 79 -14.77 -3.88 0.03
CA PHE A 79 -13.54 -3.24 -0.45
C PHE A 79 -12.30 -3.99 0.02
N LEU A 80 -12.29 -4.43 1.28
CA LEU A 80 -11.22 -5.28 1.82
C LEU A 80 -11.15 -6.63 1.07
N ALA A 81 -12.29 -7.20 0.67
CA ALA A 81 -12.31 -8.40 -0.17
C ALA A 81 -11.72 -8.16 -1.57
N LEU A 82 -11.99 -7.00 -2.18
CA LEU A 82 -11.36 -6.62 -3.46
C LEU A 82 -9.84 -6.50 -3.32
N LEU A 83 -9.35 -5.84 -2.26
CA LEU A 83 -7.92 -5.74 -1.97
C LEU A 83 -7.29 -7.11 -1.71
N ALA A 84 -7.92 -7.96 -0.92
CA ALA A 84 -7.44 -9.32 -0.65
C ALA A 84 -7.36 -10.15 -1.94
N TRP A 85 -8.37 -10.03 -2.81
CA TRP A 85 -8.37 -10.68 -4.13
C TRP A 85 -7.24 -10.14 -5.00
N LEU A 86 -7.06 -8.81 -5.10
CA LEU A 86 -5.95 -8.23 -5.83
C LEU A 86 -4.60 -8.77 -5.34
N GLY A 87 -4.39 -8.83 -4.02
CA GLY A 87 -3.19 -9.40 -3.41
C GLY A 87 -2.95 -10.85 -3.83
N LEU A 88 -3.99 -11.69 -3.78
CA LEU A 88 -3.91 -13.08 -4.24
C LEU A 88 -3.60 -13.18 -5.74
N ALA A 89 -4.24 -12.36 -6.57
CA ALA A 89 -4.01 -12.33 -8.02
C ALA A 89 -2.56 -11.93 -8.34
N LEU A 90 -2.00 -10.96 -7.63
CA LEU A 90 -0.60 -10.56 -7.76
C LEU A 90 0.36 -11.70 -7.43
N ILE A 91 0.14 -12.40 -6.31
CA ILE A 91 0.96 -13.55 -5.90
C ILE A 91 0.91 -14.66 -6.95
N LEU A 92 -0.30 -15.03 -7.40
CA LEU A 92 -0.47 -16.08 -8.40
C LEU A 92 0.11 -15.70 -9.77
N CYS A 93 -0.05 -14.45 -10.20
CA CYS A 93 0.55 -13.94 -11.43
C CYS A 93 2.09 -13.94 -11.36
N SER A 94 2.66 -13.50 -10.22
CA SER A 94 4.09 -13.56 -9.97
C SER A 94 4.63 -14.98 -10.06
N TRP A 95 3.96 -15.93 -9.41
CA TRP A 95 4.38 -17.33 -9.37
C TRP A 95 4.21 -18.05 -10.72
N ARG A 96 3.06 -17.89 -11.38
CA ARG A 96 2.72 -18.66 -12.59
C ARG A 96 3.20 -18.05 -13.89
N ARG A 97 3.41 -16.74 -13.93
CA ARG A 97 3.73 -16.03 -15.16
C ARG A 97 5.10 -15.37 -15.10
N GLN A 98 5.34 -14.53 -14.10
CA GLN A 98 6.58 -13.74 -14.04
C GLN A 98 7.80 -14.59 -13.69
N TRP A 99 7.67 -15.53 -12.75
CA TRP A 99 8.77 -16.42 -12.38
C TRP A 99 9.21 -17.34 -13.54
N PRO A 100 8.32 -18.06 -14.24
CA PRO A 100 8.71 -18.82 -15.43
C PRO A 100 9.29 -17.95 -16.54
N ALA A 101 8.79 -16.72 -16.73
CA ALA A 101 9.33 -15.79 -17.71
C ALA A 101 10.78 -15.37 -17.37
N LEU A 102 11.09 -15.12 -16.09
CA LEU A 102 12.46 -14.84 -15.64
C LEU A 102 13.37 -16.06 -15.85
N VAL A 103 12.90 -17.26 -15.46
CA VAL A 103 13.65 -18.51 -15.67
C VAL A 103 13.93 -18.73 -17.15
N ALA A 104 12.93 -18.54 -18.02
CA ALA A 104 13.08 -18.66 -19.47
C ALA A 104 14.08 -17.64 -20.03
N ALA A 105 14.03 -16.39 -19.58
CA ALA A 105 14.97 -15.35 -20.02
C ALA A 105 16.42 -15.61 -19.58
N ARG A 106 16.62 -16.35 -18.48
CA ARG A 106 17.95 -16.76 -18.02
C ARG A 106 18.51 -17.95 -18.81
N ARG A 107 17.67 -18.73 -19.51
CA ARG A 107 18.13 -19.83 -20.37
C ARG A 107 18.73 -19.27 -21.66
N TRP A 108 19.87 -19.82 -22.06
CA TRP A 108 20.45 -19.54 -23.36
C TRP A 108 19.73 -20.36 -24.43
N ILE A 109 19.36 -19.70 -25.52
CA ILE A 109 18.81 -20.35 -26.70
C ILE A 109 19.94 -20.45 -27.71
N ASP A 110 20.36 -21.69 -28.00
CA ASP A 110 21.42 -22.00 -28.97
C ASP A 110 20.77 -22.59 -30.22
N TYR A 111 20.71 -21.79 -31.30
CA TYR A 111 20.23 -22.26 -32.59
C TYR A 111 21.37 -22.99 -33.30
N ARG A 112 21.14 -24.27 -33.62
CA ARG A 112 22.18 -25.18 -34.12
C ARG A 112 22.12 -25.42 -35.62
N THR A 113 21.01 -25.08 -36.25
CA THR A 113 20.78 -25.39 -37.67
C THR A 113 20.38 -24.13 -38.44
N PRO A 114 20.77 -24.00 -39.73
CA PRO A 114 20.39 -22.86 -40.57
C PRO A 114 18.86 -22.66 -40.64
N ARG A 115 18.09 -23.77 -40.68
CA ARG A 115 16.62 -23.74 -40.69
C ARG A 115 16.00 -23.16 -39.40
N GLN A 116 16.71 -23.17 -38.28
CA GLN A 116 16.24 -22.54 -37.05
C GLN A 116 16.48 -21.03 -37.09
N LEU A 117 17.64 -20.61 -37.62
CA LEU A 117 17.99 -19.21 -37.81
C LEU A 117 17.05 -18.52 -38.80
N SER A 118 16.67 -19.19 -39.88
CA SER A 118 15.73 -18.64 -40.88
C SER A 118 14.30 -18.43 -40.36
N LYS A 119 13.97 -18.96 -39.18
CA LYS A 119 12.66 -18.75 -38.51
C LYS A 119 12.67 -17.55 -37.56
N LEU A 120 13.83 -16.92 -37.36
CA LEU A 120 13.90 -15.69 -36.59
C LEU A 120 13.25 -14.54 -37.36
N ALA A 121 12.66 -13.60 -36.62
CA ALA A 121 12.03 -12.41 -37.21
C ALA A 121 13.01 -11.57 -38.05
N ILE A 122 14.30 -11.65 -37.70
CA ILE A 122 15.39 -11.02 -38.44
C ILE A 122 16.45 -12.11 -38.64
N ALA A 123 16.73 -12.43 -39.90
CA ALA A 123 17.76 -13.36 -40.31
C ALA A 123 18.40 -12.81 -41.59
N GLU A 124 19.72 -12.68 -41.58
CA GLU A 124 20.49 -12.13 -42.68
C GLU A 124 21.72 -13.02 -42.92
N SER A 125 22.10 -13.17 -44.19
CA SER A 125 23.29 -13.90 -44.61
C SER A 125 24.22 -12.92 -45.31
N GLN A 126 25.47 -12.85 -44.85
CA GLN A 126 26.50 -12.04 -45.49
C GLN A 126 27.68 -12.90 -45.92
N PRO A 127 28.32 -12.61 -47.07
CA PRO A 127 29.51 -13.31 -47.51
C PRO A 127 30.64 -13.10 -46.50
N CYS A 128 31.23 -14.19 -46.02
CA CYS A 128 32.29 -14.20 -45.03
C CYS A 128 33.45 -15.08 -45.53
N PRO A 129 34.55 -14.49 -46.03
CA PRO A 129 35.69 -15.24 -46.59
C PRO A 129 36.42 -16.07 -45.53
N ASP A 130 36.53 -15.56 -44.31
CA ASP A 130 37.14 -16.22 -43.15
C ASP A 130 36.12 -16.33 -41.99
N PRO A 131 35.47 -17.49 -41.82
CA PRO A 131 34.48 -17.71 -40.78
C PRO A 131 35.01 -17.53 -39.34
N GLU A 132 36.26 -17.94 -39.06
CA GLU A 132 36.83 -17.86 -37.72
C GLU A 132 37.17 -16.42 -37.34
N GLN A 133 37.78 -15.68 -38.27
CA GLN A 133 38.06 -14.26 -38.08
C GLN A 133 36.76 -13.46 -37.98
N GLY A 134 35.76 -13.76 -38.82
CA GLY A 134 34.44 -13.12 -38.78
C GLY A 134 33.73 -13.33 -37.44
N LEU A 135 33.72 -14.56 -36.91
CA LEU A 135 33.15 -14.85 -35.59
C LEU A 135 33.89 -14.11 -34.47
N THR A 136 35.21 -13.99 -34.57
CA THR A 136 36.04 -13.27 -33.58
C THR A 136 35.75 -11.78 -33.59
N GLN A 137 35.69 -11.15 -34.77
CA GLN A 137 35.33 -9.74 -34.90
C GLN A 137 33.92 -9.46 -34.38
N LEU A 138 32.95 -10.31 -34.75
CA LEU A 138 31.57 -10.19 -34.29
C LEU A 138 31.47 -10.29 -32.76
N GLU A 139 32.21 -11.21 -32.15
CA GLU A 139 32.31 -11.34 -30.70
C GLU A 139 32.82 -10.05 -30.04
N THR A 140 33.88 -9.45 -30.58
CA THR A 140 34.45 -8.19 -30.07
C THR A 140 33.44 -7.06 -30.15
N VAL A 141 32.78 -6.87 -31.29
CA VAL A 141 31.79 -5.80 -31.49
C VAL A 141 30.59 -5.97 -30.54
N LEU A 142 30.09 -7.19 -30.39
CA LEU A 142 28.96 -7.49 -29.52
C LEU A 142 29.30 -7.25 -28.04
N ARG A 143 30.47 -7.70 -27.58
CA ARG A 143 30.94 -7.44 -26.22
C ARG A 143 31.15 -5.95 -25.95
N ALA A 144 31.76 -5.22 -26.90
CA ALA A 144 31.91 -3.76 -26.81
C ALA A 144 30.55 -3.05 -26.73
N SER A 145 29.54 -3.59 -27.39
CA SER A 145 28.15 -3.10 -27.36
C SER A 145 27.35 -3.57 -26.12
N GLY A 146 27.99 -4.19 -25.12
CA GLY A 146 27.37 -4.61 -23.86
C GLY A 146 26.51 -5.88 -23.95
N TRP A 147 26.70 -6.71 -24.98
CA TRP A 147 26.05 -8.01 -25.08
C TRP A 147 26.82 -9.06 -24.29
N GLN A 148 26.08 -9.97 -23.64
CA GLN A 148 26.65 -11.23 -23.16
C GLN A 148 26.78 -12.17 -24.35
N VAL A 149 27.95 -12.77 -24.53
CA VAL A 149 28.25 -13.64 -25.67
C VAL A 149 28.64 -15.04 -25.19
N GLN A 150 28.16 -16.06 -25.90
CA GLN A 150 28.60 -17.45 -25.79
C GLN A 150 29.11 -17.94 -27.15
N ARG A 151 30.41 -18.17 -27.23
CA ARG A 151 31.05 -18.80 -28.38
C ARG A 151 30.96 -20.33 -28.27
N LYS A 152 30.66 -20.99 -29.37
CA LYS A 152 30.75 -22.44 -29.56
C LYS A 152 31.42 -22.74 -30.90
N ASP A 153 31.64 -24.02 -31.18
CA ASP A 153 32.26 -24.45 -32.43
C ASP A 153 31.48 -23.94 -33.65
N GLN A 154 32.14 -23.10 -34.45
CA GLN A 154 31.62 -22.35 -35.60
C GLN A 154 30.32 -21.55 -35.39
N ARG A 155 29.98 -21.19 -34.15
CA ARG A 155 28.76 -20.40 -33.88
C ARG A 155 28.86 -19.52 -32.65
N LEU A 156 28.05 -18.48 -32.65
CA LEU A 156 28.01 -17.50 -31.57
C LEU A 156 26.56 -17.16 -31.23
N ALA A 157 26.24 -17.19 -29.94
CA ALA A 157 24.98 -16.69 -29.41
C ALA A 157 25.25 -15.45 -28.56
N ALA A 158 24.42 -14.43 -28.69
CA ALA A 158 24.51 -13.23 -27.88
C ALA A 158 23.16 -12.81 -27.33
N ARG A 159 23.14 -12.25 -26.12
CA ARG A 159 21.92 -11.71 -25.49
C ARG A 159 22.21 -10.44 -24.69
N ARG A 160 21.19 -9.59 -24.56
CA ARG A 160 21.21 -8.38 -23.71
C ARG A 160 19.84 -8.21 -23.05
N GLY A 161 19.79 -7.48 -21.93
CA GLY A 161 18.53 -7.07 -21.31
C GLY A 161 17.85 -8.11 -20.39
N ALA A 162 18.54 -9.18 -20.00
CA ALA A 162 17.97 -10.18 -19.08
C ALA A 162 17.60 -9.61 -17.71
N ILE A 163 18.32 -8.58 -17.24
CA ILE A 163 18.03 -7.92 -15.95
C ILE A 163 16.68 -7.20 -15.93
N GLY A 164 16.22 -6.68 -17.08
CA GLY A 164 14.92 -6.02 -17.21
C GLY A 164 13.73 -6.95 -16.92
N ARG A 165 13.95 -8.27 -16.93
CA ARG A 165 12.93 -9.27 -16.59
C ARG A 165 12.71 -9.44 -15.08
N VAL A 166 13.56 -8.83 -14.25
CA VAL A 166 13.44 -8.86 -12.77
C VAL A 166 12.49 -7.78 -12.26
N GLY A 167 12.37 -6.65 -12.98
CA GLY A 167 11.57 -5.49 -12.56
C GLY A 167 10.13 -5.83 -12.15
N PRO A 168 9.34 -6.55 -12.97
CA PRO A 168 7.96 -6.89 -12.60
C PRO A 168 7.83 -7.69 -11.30
N LEU A 169 8.77 -8.62 -11.05
CA LEU A 169 8.79 -9.40 -9.82
C LEU A 169 9.07 -8.52 -8.61
N LEU A 170 10.03 -7.59 -8.71
CA LEU A 170 10.32 -6.65 -7.63
C LEU A 170 9.11 -5.77 -7.30
N VAL A 171 8.44 -5.21 -8.31
CA VAL A 171 7.24 -4.38 -8.11
C VAL A 171 6.13 -5.18 -7.43
N HIS A 172 5.85 -6.39 -7.90
CA HIS A 172 4.82 -7.23 -7.30
C HIS A 172 5.17 -7.63 -5.87
N THR A 173 6.42 -8.02 -5.60
CA THR A 173 6.86 -8.35 -4.25
C THR A 173 6.74 -7.15 -3.33
N GLY A 174 7.14 -5.96 -3.76
CA GLY A 174 6.98 -4.73 -2.99
C GLY A 174 5.52 -4.42 -2.64
N LEU A 175 4.62 -4.54 -3.63
CA LEU A 175 3.19 -4.31 -3.42
C LEU A 175 2.57 -5.34 -2.46
N VAL A 176 2.90 -6.63 -2.62
CA VAL A 176 2.43 -7.69 -1.71
C VAL A 176 2.93 -7.46 -0.28
N LEU A 177 4.21 -7.10 -0.10
CA LEU A 177 4.76 -6.80 1.22
C LEU A 177 4.09 -5.58 1.86
N LEU A 178 3.83 -4.52 1.09
CA LEU A 178 3.11 -3.34 1.56
C LEU A 178 1.70 -3.72 2.03
N MET A 179 0.96 -4.50 1.24
CA MET A 179 -0.39 -4.93 1.58
C MET A 179 -0.42 -5.83 2.82
N LEU A 180 0.51 -6.76 2.95
CA LEU A 180 0.63 -7.61 4.15
C LEU A 180 0.99 -6.79 5.39
N GLY A 181 1.90 -5.82 5.26
CA GLY A 181 2.25 -4.90 6.35
C GLY A 181 1.08 -4.03 6.78
N ALA A 182 0.31 -3.50 5.84
CA ALA A 182 -0.90 -2.73 6.12
C ALA A 182 -1.97 -3.59 6.82
N ALA A 183 -2.22 -4.81 6.32
CA ALA A 183 -3.16 -5.73 6.94
C ALA A 183 -2.72 -6.11 8.37
N TRP A 184 -1.43 -6.39 8.58
CA TRP A 184 -0.88 -6.65 9.91
C TRP A 184 -1.05 -5.45 10.83
N GLY A 185 -0.73 -4.24 10.38
CA GLY A 185 -0.91 -3.01 11.15
C GLY A 185 -2.36 -2.77 11.55
N ALA A 186 -3.31 -3.04 10.65
CA ALA A 186 -4.74 -2.89 10.91
C ALA A 186 -5.28 -3.94 11.91
N LEU A 187 -4.81 -5.20 11.83
CA LEU A 187 -5.28 -6.30 12.69
C LEU A 187 -4.60 -6.34 14.07
N ALA A 188 -3.33 -5.93 14.15
CA ALA A 188 -2.55 -5.96 15.38
C ALA A 188 -2.54 -4.62 16.13
N GLY A 189 -2.90 -3.52 15.48
CA GLY A 189 -2.94 -2.19 16.07
C GLY A 189 -4.20 -1.97 16.92
N ASN A 190 -4.04 -1.20 18.00
CA ASN A 190 -5.17 -0.66 18.75
C ASN A 190 -5.08 0.87 18.72
N ARG A 191 -6.18 1.54 18.36
CA ARG A 191 -6.26 3.01 18.31
C ARG A 191 -7.42 3.46 19.18
N LEU A 192 -7.15 4.41 20.07
CA LEU A 192 -8.17 5.06 20.88
C LEU A 192 -8.06 6.57 20.68
N GLU A 193 -9.17 7.18 20.28
CA GLU A 193 -9.29 8.63 20.16
C GLU A 193 -10.27 9.13 21.22
N ARG A 194 -9.84 10.14 21.99
CA ARG A 194 -10.67 10.73 23.05
C ARG A 194 -10.29 12.19 23.19
N PHE A 195 -11.28 13.06 23.23
CA PHE A 195 -11.07 14.43 23.70
C PHE A 195 -10.79 14.39 25.21
N LEU A 196 -9.72 15.07 25.63
CA LEU A 196 -9.32 15.19 27.02
C LEU A 196 -9.21 16.68 27.36
N ALA A 197 -9.92 17.13 28.39
CA ALA A 197 -9.83 18.50 28.89
C ALA A 197 -8.73 18.62 29.95
N PRO A 198 -8.14 19.81 30.16
CA PRO A 198 -7.17 20.01 31.23
C PRO A 198 -7.71 19.55 32.60
N GLY A 199 -6.91 18.81 33.35
CA GLY A 199 -7.27 18.16 34.62
C GLY A 199 -8.02 16.83 34.49
N ARG A 200 -8.34 16.36 33.27
CA ARG A 200 -8.93 15.04 33.05
C ARG A 200 -7.86 14.01 32.73
N SER A 201 -8.14 12.77 33.11
CA SER A 201 -7.30 11.61 32.83
C SER A 201 -8.00 10.60 31.92
N LEU A 202 -7.19 9.83 31.19
CA LEU A 202 -7.57 8.71 30.37
C LEU A 202 -6.78 7.49 30.81
N ASP A 203 -7.48 6.44 31.23
CA ASP A 203 -6.85 5.17 31.58
C ASP A 203 -6.75 4.25 30.36
N LEU A 204 -5.53 3.82 30.06
CA LEU A 204 -5.27 2.79 29.07
C LEU A 204 -5.22 1.44 29.78
N LEU A 205 -6.24 0.64 29.54
CA LEU A 205 -6.39 -0.70 30.10
C LEU A 205 -5.69 -1.73 29.20
N ASP A 206 -5.04 -2.72 29.81
CA ASP A 206 -4.57 -3.92 29.11
C ASP A 206 -5.75 -4.87 28.81
N ARG A 207 -5.50 -5.96 28.06
CA ARG A 207 -6.47 -7.00 27.71
C ARG A 207 -7.15 -7.65 28.92
N ASP A 208 -6.47 -7.67 30.06
CA ASP A 208 -6.98 -8.22 31.33
C ASP A 208 -7.78 -7.18 32.16
N GLY A 209 -7.98 -5.96 31.63
CA GLY A 209 -8.74 -4.89 32.29
C GLY A 209 -7.98 -4.13 33.38
N THR A 210 -6.66 -4.35 33.50
CA THR A 210 -5.79 -3.61 34.43
C THR A 210 -5.23 -2.34 33.79
N SER A 211 -5.16 -1.23 34.54
CA SER A 211 -4.60 0.03 34.02
C SER A 211 -3.09 -0.10 33.81
N GLN A 212 -2.66 -0.02 32.55
CA GLN A 212 -1.26 -0.09 32.15
C GLN A 212 -0.60 1.30 32.16
N LEU A 213 -1.39 2.34 31.87
CA LEU A 213 -0.95 3.72 31.77
C LEU A 213 -2.13 4.70 31.90
N THR A 214 -2.07 5.60 32.87
CA THR A 214 -2.99 6.74 32.98
C THR A 214 -2.34 7.97 32.33
N ILE A 215 -3.06 8.63 31.42
CA ILE A 215 -2.62 9.85 30.75
C ILE A 215 -3.49 11.01 31.25
N THR A 216 -2.89 11.98 31.91
CA THR A 216 -3.56 13.22 32.36
C THR A 216 -3.12 14.38 31.49
N LEU A 217 -4.06 15.19 31.02
CA LEU A 217 -3.74 16.47 30.38
C LEU A 217 -3.64 17.53 31.47
N ASP A 218 -2.45 18.02 31.77
CA ASP A 218 -2.26 19.06 32.78
C ASP A 218 -2.56 20.44 32.21
N ARG A 219 -2.14 20.70 30.97
CA ARG A 219 -2.32 21.99 30.30
C ARG A 219 -2.39 21.82 28.80
N PHE A 220 -3.27 22.62 28.18
CA PHE A 220 -3.32 22.82 26.74
C PHE A 220 -3.05 24.29 26.43
N ALA A 221 -2.20 24.57 25.45
CA ALA A 221 -1.85 25.92 25.03
C ALA A 221 -1.83 26.02 23.50
N ILE A 222 -2.17 27.22 23.00
CA ILE A 222 -2.10 27.56 21.59
C ILE A 222 -1.09 28.69 21.45
N ASP A 223 0.04 28.40 20.83
CA ASP A 223 1.05 29.40 20.48
C ASP A 223 0.53 30.20 19.29
N ARG A 224 0.57 31.52 19.39
CA ARG A 224 0.11 32.44 18.37
C ARG A 224 1.19 33.46 18.06
N ASP A 225 1.27 33.83 16.79
CA ASP A 225 2.15 34.91 16.35
C ASP A 225 1.62 36.29 16.80
N PRO A 226 2.40 37.37 16.65
CA PRO A 226 1.95 38.73 17.00
C PRO A 226 0.70 39.20 16.23
N ALA A 227 0.35 38.57 15.11
CA ALA A 227 -0.86 38.85 14.35
C ALA A 227 -2.07 37.97 14.78
N GLY A 228 -1.90 37.14 15.81
CA GLY A 228 -2.92 36.28 16.39
C GLY A 228 -3.16 34.95 15.64
N ARG A 229 -2.36 34.65 14.61
CA ARG A 229 -2.47 33.40 13.85
C ARG A 229 -1.87 32.26 14.67
N THR A 230 -2.51 31.10 14.63
CA THR A 230 -2.03 29.91 15.34
C THR A 230 -0.76 29.39 14.69
N GLU A 231 0.31 29.25 15.47
CA GLU A 231 1.58 28.66 15.05
C GLU A 231 1.71 27.20 15.49
N GLN A 232 1.31 26.90 16.73
CA GLN A 232 1.46 25.57 17.30
C GLN A 232 0.42 25.30 18.39
N PHE A 233 0.09 24.03 18.59
CA PHE A 233 -0.68 23.58 19.73
C PHE A 233 0.18 22.68 20.61
N ARG A 234 0.16 22.92 21.92
CA ARG A 234 0.95 22.18 22.91
C ARG A 234 0.06 21.55 23.96
N SER A 235 0.38 20.31 24.31
CA SER A 235 -0.26 19.58 25.39
C SER A 235 0.80 19.10 26.39
N ALA A 236 0.74 19.60 27.62
CA ALA A 236 1.53 19.11 28.73
C ALA A 236 0.81 17.91 29.35
N LEU A 237 1.43 16.75 29.25
CA LEU A 237 0.89 15.46 29.67
C LEU A 237 1.64 14.92 30.87
N LYS A 238 0.89 14.32 31.78
CA LYS A 238 1.43 13.52 32.88
C LYS A 238 1.02 12.07 32.69
N LEU A 239 2.02 11.21 32.51
CA LEU A 239 1.86 9.78 32.30
C LEU A 239 2.15 9.05 33.61
N GLN A 240 1.19 8.30 34.13
CA GLN A 240 1.33 7.51 35.35
C GLN A 240 1.19 6.03 35.01
N GLY A 241 2.31 5.30 35.06
CA GLY A 241 2.35 3.85 34.97
C GLY A 241 2.56 3.20 36.34
N PRO A 242 2.53 1.86 36.43
CA PRO A 242 2.57 1.13 37.71
C PRO A 242 3.72 1.52 38.65
N ASN A 243 4.90 1.83 38.10
CA ASN A 243 6.13 2.11 38.85
C ASN A 243 6.81 3.43 38.44
N GLN A 244 6.19 4.25 37.59
CA GLN A 244 6.84 5.46 37.07
C GLN A 244 5.82 6.53 36.69
N THR A 245 6.13 7.77 37.04
CA THR A 245 5.46 8.95 36.49
C THR A 245 6.42 9.67 35.54
N LEU A 246 5.91 10.14 34.41
CA LEU A 246 6.65 10.90 33.42
C LEU A 246 5.84 12.14 33.03
N ASP A 247 6.44 13.31 33.17
CA ASP A 247 5.90 14.55 32.61
C ASP A 247 6.52 14.75 31.22
N ALA A 248 5.67 15.05 30.23
CA ALA A 248 6.09 15.22 28.85
C ALA A 248 5.22 16.26 28.14
N GLU A 249 5.80 16.99 27.19
CA GLU A 249 5.06 17.87 26.31
C GLU A 249 4.98 17.25 24.91
N ILE A 250 3.79 17.28 24.31
CA ILE A 250 3.59 16.94 22.89
C ILE A 250 3.05 18.14 22.12
N SER A 251 3.28 18.13 20.81
CA SER A 251 2.71 19.12 19.90
C SER A 251 2.39 18.49 18.55
N VAL A 252 1.71 19.23 17.67
CA VAL A 252 1.41 18.74 16.31
C VAL A 252 2.71 18.38 15.61
N ASN A 253 2.75 17.19 14.98
CA ASN A 253 3.92 16.56 14.36
C ASN A 253 5.06 16.13 15.31
N HIS A 254 4.91 16.32 16.63
CA HIS A 254 5.90 15.89 17.64
C HIS A 254 5.22 14.99 18.70
N PRO A 255 4.95 13.71 18.36
CA PRO A 255 4.28 12.79 19.26
C PRO A 255 5.21 12.25 20.35
N LEU A 256 4.63 11.85 21.49
CA LEU A 256 5.35 11.12 22.53
C LEU A 256 5.29 9.62 22.26
N ARG A 257 6.45 8.96 22.30
CA ARG A 257 6.55 7.49 22.22
C ARG A 257 6.99 6.95 23.57
N HIS A 258 6.15 6.14 24.21
CA HIS A 258 6.44 5.56 25.52
C HIS A 258 5.87 4.14 25.62
N ARG A 259 6.71 3.15 25.99
CA ARG A 259 6.31 1.74 26.19
C ARG A 259 5.52 1.13 25.03
N GLY A 260 5.90 1.44 23.79
CA GLY A 260 5.22 0.94 22.59
C GLY A 260 3.92 1.67 22.24
N ILE A 261 3.47 2.61 23.07
CA ILE A 261 2.33 3.50 22.80
C ILE A 261 2.88 4.79 22.17
N THR A 262 2.19 5.28 21.15
CA THR A 262 2.47 6.62 20.59
C THR A 262 1.26 7.51 20.80
N ILE A 263 1.47 8.61 21.53
CA ILE A 263 0.44 9.58 21.84
C ILE A 263 0.57 10.74 20.87
N TYR A 264 -0.47 10.93 20.07
CA TYR A 264 -0.57 12.01 19.10
C TYR A 264 -1.55 13.06 19.60
N GLN A 265 -1.26 14.31 19.26
CA GLN A 265 -2.26 15.36 19.30
C GLN A 265 -2.91 15.43 17.92
N ALA A 266 -4.18 15.03 17.84
CA ALA A 266 -4.90 14.91 16.57
C ALA A 266 -5.85 16.08 16.29
N ASP A 267 -6.55 16.55 17.33
CA ASP A 267 -7.59 17.58 17.18
C ASP A 267 -7.74 18.41 18.47
N TRP A 268 -8.47 19.52 18.39
CA TRP A 268 -8.85 20.36 19.52
C TRP A 268 -10.29 20.84 19.37
N SER A 269 -11.01 20.92 20.49
CA SER A 269 -12.35 21.48 20.54
C SER A 269 -12.57 22.25 21.83
N LEU A 270 -13.58 23.11 21.84
CA LEU A 270 -13.97 23.85 23.02
C LEU A 270 -14.64 22.87 24.01
N ALA A 271 -13.92 22.50 25.07
CA ALA A 271 -14.45 21.57 26.08
C ALA A 271 -15.47 22.25 27.02
N THR A 272 -15.09 23.37 27.63
CA THR A 272 -15.92 24.13 28.58
C THR A 272 -15.56 25.61 28.50
N ILE A 273 -16.56 26.49 28.62
CA ILE A 273 -16.36 27.90 28.93
C ILE A 273 -16.56 28.08 30.42
N SER A 274 -15.48 28.32 31.16
CA SER A 274 -15.56 28.67 32.58
C SER A 274 -15.54 30.19 32.71
N LEU A 275 -16.68 30.79 33.06
CA LEU A 275 -16.78 32.22 33.33
C LEU A 275 -16.72 32.44 34.85
N GLN A 276 -15.60 32.97 35.36
CA GLN A 276 -15.49 33.36 36.76
C GLN A 276 -15.93 34.82 36.92
N ILE A 277 -17.13 35.03 37.47
CA ILE A 277 -17.65 36.37 37.78
C ILE A 277 -17.35 36.68 39.25
N GLY A 278 -16.47 37.66 39.48
CA GLY A 278 -16.11 38.14 40.81
C GLY A 278 -14.82 37.54 41.40
N ARG A 279 -14.29 38.19 42.44
CA ARG A 279 -13.17 37.72 43.26
C ARG A 279 -13.70 37.32 44.63
N SER A 280 -14.34 36.15 44.73
CA SER A 280 -14.55 35.52 46.04
C SER A 280 -13.72 34.24 46.05
N PRO A 281 -12.92 34.00 47.10
CA PRO A 281 -11.96 32.89 47.16
C PRO A 281 -12.62 31.52 47.02
#